data_AF-A0A1C5H117-F1
#
_entry.id   AF-A0A1C5H117-F1
#
_cell.length_a   1.000
_cell.length_b   1.000
_cell.length_c   1.000
_cell.angle_alpha   90.00
_cell.angle_beta   90.00
_cell.angle_gamma   90.00
#
_symmetry.space_group_name_H-M   'P 1'
#
loop_
_entity.id
_entity.type
_entity.pdbx_description
1 polymer ?
#
loop_
_entity_poly.entity_id
_entity_poly.type
_entity_poly.pdbx_seq_one_letter_code
_entity_poly.pdbx_strand_id
1 'polypeptide(L)'
;MTALTAAEPTIDRTAVRRRVLPAAIGSAVLAIALIAVGVWGAGAADPDAWLEFLTMSALVVVAELAVFGWLVPRALRRRATGPTALALALPALLLTPFVFWTGLPAVLGTGGLVLGLAGARDARRRGLAVAATVISILALIGYVAVYVSDWLVNNGF
;
A
#
# COMPACT_ATOMS: atom_id res chain seq x y z
N MET A 1 -37.68 33.37 -12.61
CA MET A 1 -36.38 33.23 -11.91
C MET A 1 -36.26 31.79 -11.44
N THR A 2 -35.73 30.93 -12.31
CA THR A 2 -35.63 29.48 -12.07
C THR A 2 -34.17 29.19 -11.73
N ALA A 3 -33.89 28.89 -10.47
CA ALA A 3 -32.55 28.53 -10.04
C ALA A 3 -32.12 27.24 -10.74
N LEU A 4 -31.12 27.33 -11.61
CA LEU A 4 -30.40 26.18 -12.14
C LEU A 4 -29.69 25.51 -10.96
N THR A 5 -30.29 24.46 -10.39
CA THR A 5 -29.60 23.50 -9.53
C THR A 5 -28.41 22.96 -10.32
N ALA A 6 -27.23 23.51 -10.07
CA ALA A 6 -25.98 23.04 -10.65
C ALA A 6 -25.87 21.54 -10.36
N ALA A 7 -25.86 20.73 -11.42
CA ALA A 7 -25.69 19.30 -11.32
C ALA A 7 -24.43 19.02 -10.51
N GLU A 8 -24.60 18.43 -9.33
CA GLU A 8 -23.51 18.03 -8.46
C GLU A 8 -22.64 17.05 -9.28
N PRO A 9 -21.33 17.30 -9.45
CA PRO A 9 -20.49 16.44 -10.27
C PRO A 9 -20.53 15.04 -9.67
N THR A 10 -21.28 14.13 -10.33
CA THR A 10 -21.37 12.72 -9.95
C THR A 10 -19.98 12.13 -10.07
N ILE A 11 -19.28 12.05 -8.94
CA ILE A 11 -18.00 11.36 -8.84
C ILE A 11 -18.22 9.93 -9.32
N ASP A 12 -17.56 9.55 -10.41
CA ASP A 12 -17.63 8.20 -10.96
C ASP A 12 -16.94 7.22 -10.00
N ARG A 13 -17.73 6.71 -9.04
CA ARG A 13 -17.32 5.73 -8.04
C ARG A 13 -16.81 4.45 -8.71
N THR A 14 -17.33 4.13 -9.88
CA THR A 14 -16.97 2.97 -10.69
C THR A 14 -15.54 3.09 -11.22
N ALA A 15 -15.17 4.25 -11.77
CA ALA A 15 -13.81 4.51 -12.24
C ALA A 15 -12.79 4.50 -11.10
N VAL A 16 -13.13 5.04 -9.92
CA VAL A 16 -12.24 5.00 -8.75
C VAL A 16 -12.05 3.55 -8.28
N ARG A 17 -13.15 2.79 -8.14
CA ARG A 17 -13.10 1.39 -7.70
C ARG A 17 -12.30 0.51 -8.66
N ARG A 18 -12.47 0.70 -9.97
CA ARG A 18 -11.73 -0.06 -11.00
C ARG A 18 -10.21 0.17 -10.95
N ARG A 19 -9.76 1.35 -10.51
CA ARG A 19 -8.32 1.66 -10.34
C ARG A 19 -7.77 1.20 -9.00
N VAL A 20 -8.56 1.33 -7.94
CA VAL A 20 -8.13 1.03 -6.56
C VAL A 20 -8.15 -0.46 -6.26
N LEU A 21 -9.18 -1.18 -6.72
CA LEU A 21 -9.41 -2.57 -6.34
C LEU A 21 -8.26 -3.52 -6.76
N PRO A 22 -7.70 -3.46 -7.98
CA PRO A 22 -6.58 -4.33 -8.34
C PRO A 22 -5.34 -4.08 -7.50
N ALA A 23 -5.08 -2.81 -7.16
CA ALA A 23 -3.94 -2.43 -6.34
C ALA A 23 -4.11 -2.93 -4.90
N ALA A 24 -5.29 -2.74 -4.30
CA ALA A 24 -5.63 -3.26 -2.97
C ALA A 24 -5.53 -4.79 -2.90
N ILE A 25 -6.05 -5.49 -3.91
CA ILE A 25 -5.93 -6.96 -3.99
C ILE A 25 -4.45 -7.36 -4.13
N GLY A 26 -3.71 -6.68 -5.00
CA GLY A 26 -2.29 -6.95 -5.23
C GLY A 26 -1.44 -6.77 -3.98
N SER A 27 -1.65 -5.69 -3.22
CA SER A 27 -0.93 -5.45 -1.96
C SER A 27 -1.32 -6.45 -0.88
N ALA A 28 -2.61 -6.76 -0.74
CA ALA A 28 -3.08 -7.75 0.23
C ALA A 28 -2.48 -9.14 -0.06
N VAL A 29 -2.54 -9.59 -1.31
CA VAL A 29 -1.96 -10.87 -1.73
C VAL A 29 -0.45 -10.90 -1.48
N LEU A 30 0.28 -9.85 -1.88
CA LEU A 30 1.72 -9.76 -1.66
C LEU A 30 2.08 -9.80 -0.17
N ALA A 31 1.39 -9.01 0.65
CA ALA A 31 1.64 -8.95 2.09
C ALA A 31 1.35 -10.29 2.76
N ILE A 32 0.18 -10.87 2.53
CA ILE A 32 -0.24 -12.14 3.15
C ILE A 32 0.66 -13.29 2.70
N ALA A 33 1.04 -13.34 1.42
CA ALA A 33 1.93 -14.37 0.91
C ALA A 33 3.31 -14.31 1.57
N LEU A 34 3.87 -13.11 1.75
CA LEU A 34 5.17 -12.96 2.40
C LEU A 34 5.11 -13.24 3.91
N ILE A 35 4.03 -12.86 4.59
CA ILE A 35 3.79 -13.27 5.99
C ILE A 35 3.75 -14.79 6.09
N ALA A 36 3.04 -15.48 5.19
CA ALA A 36 3.00 -16.94 5.17
C ALA A 36 4.40 -17.56 4.97
N VAL A 37 5.20 -17.00 4.06
CA VAL A 37 6.59 -17.43 3.85
C VAL A 37 7.44 -17.21 5.10
N GLY A 38 7.29 -16.08 5.80
CA GLY A 38 8.01 -15.81 7.04
C GLY A 38 7.67 -16.80 8.16
N VAL A 39 6.36 -17.02 8.37
CA VAL A 39 5.85 -17.88 9.46
C VAL A 39 6.20 -19.36 9.24
N TRP A 40 6.04 -19.88 8.02
CA TRP A 40 6.22 -21.32 7.75
C TRP A 40 7.51 -21.68 7.02
N GLY A 41 8.23 -20.70 6.46
CA GLY A 41 9.46 -20.93 5.70
C GLY A 41 10.68 -21.24 6.55
N ALA A 42 10.65 -20.93 7.86
CA ALA A 42 11.77 -21.15 8.78
C ALA A 42 11.87 -22.60 9.32
N GLY A 43 10.97 -23.51 8.92
CA GLY A 43 11.06 -24.95 9.22
C GLY A 43 10.83 -25.35 10.68
N ALA A 44 10.68 -24.39 11.61
CA ALA A 44 10.31 -24.66 12.99
C ALA A 44 8.78 -24.87 13.09
N ALA A 45 8.37 -25.97 13.71
CA ALA A 45 6.98 -26.16 14.12
C ALA A 45 6.71 -25.26 15.34
N ASP A 46 6.56 -23.96 15.09
CA ASP A 46 6.12 -23.01 16.11
C ASP A 46 4.63 -23.23 16.38
N PRO A 47 4.23 -23.66 17.59
CA PRO A 47 2.83 -23.83 17.94
C PRO A 47 2.02 -22.55 17.81
N ASP A 48 2.66 -21.37 17.87
CA ASP A 48 2.02 -20.06 17.78
C ASP A 48 2.04 -19.48 16.35
N ALA A 49 2.61 -20.19 15.37
CA ALA A 49 2.68 -19.78 13.96
C ALA A 49 1.31 -19.34 13.40
N TRP A 50 0.25 -20.07 13.73
CA TRP A 50 -1.10 -19.74 13.28
C TRP A 50 -1.62 -18.45 13.89
N LEU A 51 -1.35 -18.21 15.17
CA LEU A 51 -1.74 -16.98 15.87
C LEU A 51 -0.97 -15.77 15.32
N GLU A 52 0.33 -15.93 15.07
CA GLU A 52 1.15 -14.89 14.44
C GLU A 52 0.64 -14.56 13.04
N PHE A 53 0.42 -15.57 12.20
CA PHE A 53 -0.11 -15.39 10.84
C PHE A 53 -1.46 -14.65 10.85
N LEU A 54 -2.40 -15.07 11.71
CA LEU A 54 -3.70 -14.42 11.82
C LEU A 54 -3.59 -12.99 12.32
N THR A 55 -2.71 -12.73 13.29
CA THR A 55 -2.52 -11.40 13.86
C THR A 55 -1.96 -10.44 12.81
N MET A 56 -0.94 -10.84 12.07
CA MET A 56 -0.36 -10.02 11.01
C MET A 56 -1.31 -9.86 9.82
N SER A 57 -2.06 -10.91 9.46
CA SER A 57 -3.10 -10.83 8.43
C SER A 57 -4.23 -9.87 8.82
N ALA A 58 -4.67 -9.89 10.08
CA ALA A 58 -5.66 -8.95 10.59
C ALA A 58 -5.14 -7.51 10.52
N LEU A 59 -3.87 -7.29 10.86
CA LEU A 59 -3.21 -5.99 10.73
C LEU A 59 -3.18 -5.51 9.27
N VAL A 60 -2.86 -6.39 8.31
CA VAL A 60 -2.92 -6.09 6.87
C VAL A 60 -4.33 -5.69 6.46
N VAL A 61 -5.37 -6.42 6.89
CA VAL A 61 -6.77 -6.10 6.58
C VAL A 61 -7.14 -4.72 7.14
N VAL A 62 -6.76 -4.41 8.37
CA VAL A 62 -7.00 -3.08 8.97
C VAL A 62 -6.29 -1.98 8.18
N ALA A 63 -5.03 -2.21 7.79
CA ALA A 63 -4.26 -1.26 6.98
C ALA A 63 -4.87 -1.06 5.59
N GLU A 64 -5.32 -2.14 4.93
CA GLU A 64 -6.02 -2.11 3.64
C GLU A 64 -7.31 -1.27 3.72
N LEU A 65 -8.11 -1.49 4.76
CA LEU A 65 -9.33 -0.70 4.99
C LEU A 65 -9.01 0.78 5.23
N ALA A 66 -7.98 1.08 6.02
CA ALA A 66 -7.56 2.45 6.28
C ALA A 66 -7.03 3.13 5.00
N VAL A 67 -6.14 2.46 4.26
CA VAL A 67 -5.47 3.02 3.09
C VAL A 67 -6.38 3.03 1.88
N PHE A 68 -6.90 1.88 1.46
CA PHE A 68 -7.69 1.75 0.23
C PHE A 68 -9.21 1.93 0.44
N GLY A 69 -9.72 1.67 1.65
CA GLY A 69 -11.12 1.95 1.99
C GLY A 69 -11.40 3.43 2.27
N TRP A 70 -10.43 4.15 2.87
CA TRP A 70 -10.64 5.54 3.30
C TRP A 70 -9.65 6.54 2.68
N LEU A 71 -8.35 6.38 2.92
CA LEU A 71 -7.35 7.42 2.64
C LEU A 71 -7.16 7.69 1.13
N VAL A 72 -6.95 6.64 0.34
CA VAL A 72 -6.74 6.72 -1.12
C VAL A 72 -7.99 7.27 -1.83
N PRO A 73 -9.21 6.74 -1.61
CA PRO A 73 -10.42 7.34 -2.18
C PRO A 73 -10.61 8.80 -1.76
N ARG A 74 -10.35 9.13 -0.50
CA ARG A 74 -10.45 10.51 0.02
C ARG A 74 -9.45 11.46 -0.66
N ALA A 75 -8.21 11.04 -0.85
CA ALA A 75 -7.17 11.84 -1.48
C ALA A 75 -7.45 12.06 -2.97
N LEU A 76 -7.95 11.04 -3.67
CA LEU A 76 -8.40 11.14 -5.06
C LEU A 76 -9.55 12.15 -5.20
N ARG A 77 -10.53 12.11 -4.29
CA ARG A 77 -11.68 13.05 -4.30
C ARG A 77 -11.26 14.50 -4.03
N ARG A 78 -10.31 14.72 -3.12
CA ARG A 78 -9.85 16.05 -2.70
C ARG A 78 -8.76 16.65 -3.59
N ARG A 79 -8.34 15.96 -4.67
CA ARG A 79 -7.18 16.34 -5.51
C ARG A 79 -5.91 16.59 -4.69
N ALA A 80 -5.75 15.86 -3.58
CA ALA A 80 -4.62 15.96 -2.66
C ALA A 80 -3.61 14.81 -2.89
N THR A 81 -3.53 14.30 -4.12
CA THR A 81 -2.82 13.07 -4.49
C THR A 81 -1.33 13.13 -4.20
N GLY A 82 -0.62 14.21 -4.58
CA GLY A 82 0.83 14.33 -4.38
C GLY A 82 1.30 14.26 -2.91
N PRO A 83 0.81 15.14 -2.01
CA PRO A 83 1.20 15.12 -0.60
C PRO A 83 0.82 13.82 0.12
N THR A 84 -0.38 13.28 -0.14
CA THR A 84 -0.80 12.02 0.47
C THR A 84 -0.01 10.83 -0.06
N ALA A 85 0.34 10.83 -1.36
CA ALA A 85 1.23 9.82 -1.92
C ALA A 85 2.59 9.83 -1.21
N LEU A 86 3.18 11.01 -1.01
CA LEU A 86 4.47 11.14 -0.34
C LEU A 86 4.40 10.74 1.14
N ALA A 87 3.32 11.12 1.82
CA ALA A 87 3.07 10.74 3.21
C ALA A 87 2.87 9.22 3.40
N LEU A 88 2.48 8.48 2.36
CA LEU A 88 2.44 7.02 2.38
C LEU A 88 3.77 6.39 1.97
N ALA A 89 4.41 6.93 0.94
CA ALA A 89 5.65 6.40 0.38
C ALA A 89 6.83 6.52 1.35
N LEU A 90 6.95 7.64 2.07
CA LEU A 90 8.05 7.86 3.01
C LEU A 90 8.04 6.86 4.18
N PRO A 91 6.93 6.67 4.93
CA PRO A 91 6.87 5.63 5.95
C PRO A 91 7.04 4.23 5.38
N ALA A 92 6.50 3.93 4.19
CA ALA A 92 6.70 2.63 3.55
C ALA A 92 8.20 2.34 3.40
N LEU A 93 8.96 3.28 2.85
CA LEU A 93 10.40 3.10 2.64
C LEU A 93 11.18 3.05 3.97
N LEU A 94 10.96 4.02 4.85
CA LEU A 94 11.76 4.19 6.07
C LEU A 94 11.49 3.14 7.12
N LEU A 95 10.25 2.65 7.21
CA LEU A 95 9.87 1.66 8.21
C LEU A 95 10.11 0.22 7.72
N THR A 96 10.34 -0.01 6.43
CA THR A 96 10.57 -1.36 5.88
C THR A 96 11.56 -2.19 6.72
N PRO A 97 12.77 -1.72 7.07
CA PRO A 97 13.73 -2.53 7.84
C PRO A 97 13.23 -2.94 9.23
N PHE A 98 12.30 -2.18 9.80
CA PHE A 98 11.83 -2.32 11.18
C PHE A 98 10.46 -2.99 11.31
N VAL A 99 9.69 -3.10 10.24
CA VAL A 99 8.33 -3.66 10.30
C VAL A 99 7.97 -4.49 9.06
N PHE A 100 8.95 -4.98 8.29
CA PHE A 100 8.66 -5.75 7.06
C PHE A 100 7.79 -6.99 7.34
N TRP A 101 7.96 -7.67 8.47
CA TRP A 101 7.15 -8.84 8.81
C TRP A 101 5.65 -8.52 8.99
N THR A 102 5.28 -7.25 9.20
CA THR A 102 3.88 -6.84 9.43
C THR A 102 3.03 -6.72 8.16
N GLY A 103 3.64 -6.70 6.97
CA GLY A 103 2.94 -6.42 5.72
C GLY A 103 2.57 -4.95 5.49
N LEU A 104 2.74 -4.07 6.48
CA LEU A 104 2.42 -2.64 6.36
C LEU A 104 3.17 -1.92 5.23
N PRO A 105 4.49 -2.15 5.01
CA PRO A 105 5.20 -1.46 3.94
C PRO A 105 4.63 -1.75 2.56
N ALA A 106 4.11 -2.95 2.31
CA ALA A 106 3.47 -3.32 1.04
C ALA A 106 2.17 -2.53 0.80
N VAL A 107 1.34 -2.39 1.84
CA VAL A 107 0.07 -1.64 1.76
C VAL A 107 0.35 -0.14 1.56
N LEU A 108 1.24 0.43 2.36
CA LEU A 108 1.60 1.85 2.29
C LEU A 108 2.30 2.19 0.97
N GLY A 109 3.25 1.35 0.54
CA GLY A 109 3.97 1.50 -0.73
C GLY A 109 3.01 1.46 -1.92
N THR A 110 2.10 0.49 -1.97
CA THR A 110 1.12 0.39 -3.04
C THR A 110 0.12 1.56 -3.03
N GLY A 111 -0.34 2.00 -1.85
CA GLY A 111 -1.21 3.18 -1.72
C GLY A 111 -0.53 4.47 -2.18
N GLY A 112 0.74 4.66 -1.81
CA GLY A 112 1.60 5.75 -2.29
C GLY A 112 1.78 5.72 -3.80
N LEU A 113 2.01 4.55 -4.38
CA LEU A 113 2.17 4.35 -5.82
C LEU A 113 0.90 4.73 -6.59
N VAL A 114 -0.27 4.27 -6.14
CA VAL A 114 -1.56 4.58 -6.77
C VAL A 114 -1.83 6.08 -6.77
N LEU A 115 -1.61 6.75 -5.64
CA LEU A 115 -1.81 8.20 -5.53
C LEU A 115 -0.74 8.99 -6.30
N GLY A 116 0.50 8.51 -6.34
CA GLY A 116 1.60 9.10 -7.11
C GLY A 116 1.31 9.07 -8.61
N LEU A 117 0.92 7.91 -9.14
CA LEU A 117 0.52 7.76 -10.54
C LEU A 117 -0.70 8.62 -10.91
N ALA A 118 -1.66 8.75 -9.99
CA ALA A 118 -2.82 9.60 -10.19
C ALA A 118 -2.43 11.10 -10.21
N GLY A 119 -1.57 11.53 -9.29
CA GLY A 119 -1.11 12.92 -9.19
C GLY A 119 -0.08 13.33 -10.25
N ALA A 120 0.64 12.38 -10.86
CA ALA A 120 1.59 12.66 -11.93
C ALA A 120 0.92 13.21 -13.21
N ARG A 121 -0.41 13.02 -13.33
CA ARG A 121 -1.23 13.55 -14.42
C ARG A 121 -1.68 15.00 -14.20
N ASP A 122 -1.52 15.55 -12.99
CA ASP A 122 -1.87 16.93 -12.67
C ASP A 122 -0.64 17.86 -12.73
N ALA A 123 -0.70 18.89 -13.58
CA ALA A 123 0.43 19.78 -13.86
C ALA A 123 0.93 20.58 -12.63
N ARG A 124 0.04 20.93 -11.68
CA ARG A 124 0.40 21.78 -10.51
C ARG A 124 1.25 21.10 -9.44
N ARG A 125 1.25 19.76 -9.34
CA ARG A 125 1.95 19.02 -8.26
C ARG A 125 2.69 17.78 -8.75
N ARG A 126 3.03 17.76 -10.05
CA ARG A 126 3.67 16.63 -10.73
C ARG A 126 4.97 16.19 -10.05
N GLY A 127 5.81 17.12 -9.58
CA GLY A 127 7.09 16.80 -8.93
C GLY A 127 6.94 15.92 -7.69
N LEU A 128 6.05 16.29 -6.77
CA LEU A 128 5.77 15.51 -5.55
C LEU A 128 5.18 14.14 -5.88
N ALA A 129 4.29 14.07 -6.86
CA ALA A 129 3.64 12.82 -7.27
C ALA A 129 4.63 11.85 -7.93
N VAL A 130 5.56 12.36 -8.75
CA VAL A 130 6.65 11.57 -9.35
C VAL A 130 7.60 11.08 -8.26
N ALA A 131 8.05 11.96 -7.35
CA ALA A 131 8.91 11.56 -6.24
C ALA A 131 8.26 10.47 -5.38
N ALA A 132 6.98 10.63 -5.02
CA ALA A 132 6.24 9.62 -4.27
C ALA A 132 6.11 8.29 -5.03
N THR A 133 5.93 8.32 -6.35
CA THR A 133 5.90 7.11 -7.20
C THR A 133 7.24 6.39 -7.13
N VAL A 134 8.35 7.10 -7.33
CA VAL A 134 9.71 6.53 -7.27
C VAL A 134 9.99 5.93 -5.89
N ILE A 135 9.71 6.68 -4.82
CA ILE A 135 9.90 6.22 -3.43
C ILE A 135 9.04 4.98 -3.15
N SER A 136 7.80 4.94 -3.65
CA SER A 136 6.92 3.78 -3.47
C SER A 136 7.47 2.53 -4.19
N ILE A 137 7.99 2.69 -5.41
CA ILE A 137 8.64 1.59 -6.13
C ILE A 137 9.85 1.08 -5.35
N LEU A 138 10.71 1.99 -4.88
CA LEU A 138 11.87 1.63 -4.07
C LEU A 138 11.47 0.94 -2.76
N ALA A 139 10.40 1.39 -2.11
CA ALA A 139 9.87 0.77 -0.89
C ALA A 139 9.39 -0.66 -1.15
N LEU A 140 8.65 -0.89 -2.23
CA LEU A 140 8.16 -2.22 -2.59
C LEU A 140 9.30 -3.18 -2.97
N ILE A 141 10.29 -2.70 -3.74
CA ILE A 141 11.48 -3.49 -4.07
C ILE A 141 12.27 -3.79 -2.80
N GLY A 142 12.51 -2.79 -1.95
CA GLY A 142 13.21 -2.96 -0.68
C GLY A 142 12.51 -3.93 0.25
N TYR A 143 11.18 -3.87 0.32
CA TYR A 143 10.36 -4.78 1.11
C TYR A 143 10.53 -6.24 0.69
N VAL A 144 10.47 -6.51 -0.61
CA VAL A 144 10.72 -7.86 -1.15
C VAL A 144 12.17 -8.27 -0.91
N ALA A 145 13.12 -7.37 -1.14
CA ALA A 145 14.55 -7.64 -0.94
C ALA A 145 14.86 -8.04 0.51
N VAL A 146 14.28 -7.34 1.50
CA VAL A 146 14.46 -7.68 2.92
C VAL A 146 13.91 -9.07 3.24
N TYR A 147 12.72 -9.41 2.74
CA TYR A 147 12.16 -10.77 2.91
C TYR A 147 13.05 -11.85 2.29
N VAL A 148 13.55 -11.60 1.08
CA VAL A 148 14.45 -12.54 0.40
C VAL A 148 15.77 -12.66 1.16
N SER A 149 16.35 -11.55 1.63
CA SER A 149 17.58 -11.56 2.42
C SER A 149 17.42 -12.31 3.74
N ASP A 150 16.34 -12.05 4.48
CA ASP A 150 16.02 -12.77 5.71
C ASP A 150 15.87 -14.28 5.45
N TRP A 151 15.12 -14.64 4.41
CA TRP A 151 14.95 -16.04 4.01
C TRP A 151 16.27 -16.72 3.64
N LEU A 152 17.14 -16.07 2.86
CA LEU A 152 18.45 -16.61 2.49
C LEU A 152 19.33 -16.85 3.71
N VAL A 153 19.39 -15.88 4.64
CA VAL A 153 20.15 -15.99 5.89
C VAL A 153 19.65 -17.16 6.75
N ASN A 154 18.32 -17.29 6.87
CA ASN A 154 17.71 -18.35 7.68
C ASN A 154 17.82 -19.75 7.05
N ASN A 155 18.07 -19.84 5.73
CA ASN A 155 18.20 -21.10 4.99
C ASN A 155 19.66 -21.44 4.60
N GLY A 156 20.64 -20.64 5.05
CA GLY A 156 22.06 -20.95 4.90
C GLY A 156 22.68 -20.65 3.52
N PHE A 157 22.14 -19.65 2.81
CA PHE A 157 22.72 -19.12 1.57
C PHE A 157 23.55 -17.86 1.79
#